data_AF-A0A945L298-F1
#
_entry.id   AF-A0A945L298-F1
#
_cell.length_a   1.000
_cell.length_b   1.000
_cell.length_c   1.000
_cell.angle_alpha   90.00
_cell.angle_beta   90.00
_cell.angle_gamma   90.00
#
_symmetry.space_group_name_H-M   'P 1'
#
loop_
_entity.id
_entity.type
_entity.pdbx_description
1 polymer ?
#
loop_
_entity_poly.entity_id
_entity_poly.type
_entity_poly.pdbx_seq_one_letter_code
_entity_poly.pdbx_strand_id
1 'polypeptide(L)'
;MKTRMIYRFVYILLIAQFGIAVSSASDDAFHFCALGDMPYYLPADYARFDNVIEVVNAERPAFTVHVGDTKSGSSLCTDESYRRTLESFSRFSHPLIYTPGDNEWTDCNRESAGSWDAVERLSLIRNSFYKDSKTLGGGKAFELSVQSTDPRWALFVENRMWSKEGVVFATIHIVGSKNNRQANIPGAVEEFLFRDEANAAWLDTVFDEAFSSNAPALAVFIHANPFRDLKDDREVDAGFARFLKQLRNRTIDFGKPVLLVHGDSHYFRFDKPMMHEGTKRDSVENFTRLEVFGGTNMHALRIDVDLSSSHVFSAKQVIVEANRK
;
A
#
# COMPACT_ATOMS: atom_id res chain seq x y z
N MET A 1 -33.76 -57.75 73.54
CA MET A 1 -33.58 -57.65 72.07
C MET A 1 -32.92 -56.31 71.77
N LYS A 2 -31.70 -56.34 71.22
CA LYS A 2 -30.88 -55.15 70.95
C LYS A 2 -31.21 -54.61 69.55
N THR A 3 -31.74 -53.40 69.46
CA THR A 3 -32.02 -52.72 68.18
C THR A 3 -30.81 -51.86 67.81
N ARG A 4 -30.10 -52.24 66.74
CA ARG A 4 -28.96 -51.49 66.17
C ARG A 4 -29.49 -50.37 65.27
N MET A 5 -29.14 -49.13 65.57
CA MET A 5 -29.40 -47.96 64.74
C MET A 5 -28.24 -47.80 63.75
N ILE A 6 -28.53 -47.92 62.44
CA ILE A 6 -27.54 -47.78 61.36
C ILE A 6 -27.62 -46.34 60.85
N TYR A 7 -26.59 -45.54 61.10
CA TYR A 7 -26.42 -44.23 60.48
C TYR A 7 -25.82 -44.41 59.07
N ARG A 8 -26.56 -44.05 58.03
CA ARG A 8 -26.05 -43.94 56.66
C ARG A 8 -25.48 -42.54 56.47
N PHE A 9 -24.15 -42.42 56.36
CA PHE A 9 -23.50 -41.22 55.87
C PHE A 9 -23.63 -41.18 54.33
N VAL A 10 -24.32 -40.18 53.81
CA VAL A 10 -24.35 -39.87 52.38
C VAL A 10 -23.22 -38.87 52.12
N TYR A 11 -22.16 -39.31 51.43
CA TYR A 11 -21.13 -38.41 50.92
C TYR A 11 -21.65 -37.76 49.63
N ILE A 12 -21.93 -36.46 49.69
CA ILE A 12 -22.20 -35.66 48.50
C ILE A 12 -20.84 -35.25 47.92
N LEU A 13 -20.47 -35.85 46.78
CA LEU A 13 -19.30 -35.44 46.00
C LEU A 13 -19.66 -34.13 45.26
N LEU A 14 -19.10 -33.01 45.71
CA LEU A 14 -19.11 -31.75 44.96
C LEU A 14 -18.02 -31.82 43.87
N ILE A 15 -18.44 -32.11 42.63
CA ILE A 15 -17.57 -32.01 41.47
C ILE A 15 -17.49 -30.52 41.08
N ALA A 16 -16.39 -29.87 41.42
CA ALA A 16 -16.09 -28.54 40.91
C ALA A 16 -15.76 -28.64 39.42
N GLN A 17 -16.70 -28.25 38.56
CA GLN A 17 -16.44 -28.05 37.13
C GLN A 17 -15.55 -26.82 36.98
N PHE A 18 -14.24 -27.04 36.85
CA PHE A 18 -13.34 -26.06 36.26
C PHE A 18 -13.70 -25.93 34.79
N GLY A 19 -14.49 -24.91 34.45
CA GLY A 19 -14.66 -24.48 33.07
C GLY A 19 -13.30 -24.01 32.55
N ILE A 20 -12.67 -24.82 31.71
CA ILE A 20 -11.56 -24.36 30.88
C ILE A 20 -12.19 -23.38 29.88
N ALA A 21 -12.07 -22.10 30.16
CA ALA A 21 -12.31 -21.07 29.16
C ALA A 21 -11.24 -21.27 28.08
N VAL A 22 -11.60 -21.97 27.00
CA VAL A 22 -10.82 -21.92 25.77
C VAL A 22 -11.03 -20.52 25.22
N SER A 23 -10.12 -19.61 25.54
CA SER A 23 -9.99 -18.38 24.76
C SER A 23 -9.74 -18.83 23.33
N SER A 24 -10.73 -18.65 22.46
CA SER A 24 -10.48 -18.65 21.03
C SER A 24 -9.43 -17.57 20.80
N ALA A 25 -8.19 -17.97 20.47
CA ALA A 25 -7.28 -17.05 19.83
C ALA A 25 -8.03 -16.51 18.62
N SER A 26 -8.35 -15.22 18.63
CA SER A 26 -8.88 -14.57 17.46
C SER A 26 -7.89 -14.79 16.33
N ASP A 27 -8.41 -15.13 15.16
CA ASP A 27 -7.65 -15.27 13.92
C ASP A 27 -7.29 -13.85 13.44
N ASP A 28 -6.57 -13.09 14.27
CA ASP A 28 -6.17 -11.68 14.07
C ASP A 28 -5.07 -11.54 13.01
N ALA A 29 -4.66 -12.66 12.41
CA ALA A 29 -3.71 -12.71 11.34
C ALA A 29 -4.43 -12.69 9.99
N PHE A 30 -3.98 -11.81 9.11
CA PHE A 30 -4.36 -11.84 7.70
C PHE A 30 -3.18 -11.47 6.84
N HIS A 31 -3.32 -11.59 5.53
CA HIS A 31 -2.31 -11.10 4.60
C HIS A 31 -2.94 -10.30 3.48
N PHE A 32 -2.15 -9.40 2.93
CA PHE A 32 -2.44 -8.71 1.67
C PHE A 32 -1.27 -8.91 0.70
N CYS A 33 -1.53 -8.65 -0.58
CA CYS A 33 -0.48 -8.66 -1.59
C CYS A 33 -0.13 -7.24 -2.03
N ALA A 34 1.14 -7.00 -2.38
CA ALA A 34 1.58 -5.77 -3.01
C ALA A 34 2.38 -6.07 -4.28
N LEU A 35 2.17 -5.26 -5.31
CA LEU A 35 2.91 -5.27 -6.57
C LEU A 35 2.91 -3.85 -7.18
N GLY A 36 3.72 -3.62 -8.19
CA GLY A 36 3.86 -2.33 -8.87
C GLY A 36 4.85 -2.48 -10.02
N ASP A 37 5.04 -1.42 -10.80
CA ASP A 37 6.05 -1.39 -11.86
C ASP A 37 5.90 -2.56 -12.86
N MET A 38 4.67 -3.01 -13.07
CA MET A 38 4.32 -4.11 -13.95
C MET A 38 2.85 -4.05 -14.39
N PRO A 39 2.50 -4.48 -15.61
CA PRO A 39 3.42 -4.81 -16.71
C PRO A 39 4.19 -3.55 -17.15
N TYR A 40 5.47 -3.68 -17.51
CA TYR A 40 6.31 -2.49 -17.76
C TYR A 40 6.69 -2.36 -19.24
N TYR A 41 7.18 -3.44 -19.84
CA TYR A 41 7.60 -3.50 -21.24
C TYR A 41 6.46 -4.03 -22.11
N LEU A 42 5.59 -3.13 -22.54
CA LEU A 42 4.40 -3.47 -23.33
C LEU A 42 4.71 -3.60 -24.84
N PRO A 43 4.07 -4.55 -25.55
CA PRO A 43 3.07 -5.51 -25.09
C PRO A 43 3.66 -6.83 -24.54
N ALA A 44 4.98 -6.98 -24.51
CA ALA A 44 5.65 -8.24 -24.18
C ALA A 44 5.33 -8.76 -22.77
N ASP A 45 5.05 -7.86 -21.83
CA ASP A 45 4.77 -8.21 -20.44
C ASP A 45 3.30 -8.61 -20.18
N TYR A 46 2.37 -8.55 -21.14
CA TYR A 46 0.96 -8.89 -20.87
C TYR A 46 0.78 -10.33 -20.35
N ALA A 47 1.34 -11.33 -21.04
CA ALA A 47 1.23 -12.72 -20.59
C ALA A 47 1.94 -12.96 -19.25
N ARG A 48 3.02 -12.22 -18.98
CA ARG A 48 3.74 -12.30 -17.70
C ARG A 48 2.92 -11.70 -16.56
N PHE A 49 2.16 -10.65 -16.83
CA PHE A 49 1.29 -10.04 -15.83
C PHE A 49 0.09 -10.92 -15.53
N ASP A 50 -0.45 -11.60 -16.54
CA ASP A 50 -1.47 -12.62 -16.36
C ASP A 50 -1.03 -13.71 -15.37
N ASN A 51 0.21 -14.20 -15.51
CA ASN A 51 0.79 -15.15 -14.56
C ASN A 51 0.89 -14.57 -13.12
N VAL A 52 1.22 -13.28 -12.98
CA VAL A 52 1.24 -12.61 -11.66
C VAL A 52 -0.15 -12.59 -11.06
N ILE A 53 -1.18 -12.21 -11.82
CA ILE A 53 -2.57 -12.16 -11.36
C ILE A 53 -3.03 -13.55 -10.91
N GLU A 54 -2.73 -14.60 -11.67
CA GLU A 54 -3.09 -15.97 -11.31
C GLU A 54 -2.46 -16.42 -9.99
N VAL A 55 -1.17 -16.13 -9.81
CA VAL A 55 -0.45 -16.46 -8.56
C VAL A 55 -0.98 -15.66 -7.38
N VAL A 56 -1.22 -14.36 -7.54
CA VAL A 56 -1.81 -13.51 -6.48
C VAL A 56 -3.23 -13.96 -6.13
N ASN A 57 -4.04 -14.38 -7.11
CA ASN A 57 -5.36 -14.92 -6.85
C ASN A 57 -5.29 -16.22 -6.03
N ALA A 58 -4.29 -17.07 -6.28
CA ALA A 58 -4.07 -18.31 -5.53
C ALA A 58 -3.61 -18.06 -4.07
N GLU A 59 -2.94 -16.93 -3.80
CA GLU A 59 -2.58 -16.53 -2.43
C GLU A 59 -3.80 -16.20 -1.55
N ARG A 60 -4.96 -15.92 -2.16
CA ARG A 60 -6.20 -15.52 -1.46
C ARG A 60 -6.01 -14.37 -0.45
N PRO A 61 -5.43 -13.24 -0.88
CA PRO A 61 -5.20 -12.11 0.03
C PRO A 61 -6.52 -11.44 0.43
N ALA A 62 -6.52 -10.78 1.59
CA ALA A 62 -7.64 -9.94 2.01
C ALA A 62 -7.91 -8.80 1.02
N PHE A 63 -6.83 -8.26 0.45
CA PHE A 63 -6.81 -7.30 -0.65
C PHE A 63 -5.42 -7.29 -1.31
N THR A 64 -5.32 -6.68 -2.47
CA THR A 64 -4.07 -6.45 -3.19
C THR A 64 -3.89 -4.95 -3.39
N VAL A 65 -2.66 -4.44 -3.29
CA VAL A 65 -2.32 -3.05 -3.62
C VAL A 65 -1.36 -3.00 -4.80
N HIS A 66 -1.71 -2.26 -5.85
CA HIS A 66 -0.84 -1.94 -6.97
C HIS A 66 -0.29 -0.53 -6.82
N VAL A 67 1.03 -0.39 -6.65
CA VAL A 67 1.71 0.88 -6.34
C VAL A 67 2.18 1.63 -7.58
N GLY A 68 1.40 1.65 -8.66
CA GLY A 68 1.70 2.42 -9.88
C GLY A 68 2.57 1.71 -10.92
N ASP A 69 2.80 2.38 -12.05
CA ASP A 69 3.64 1.96 -13.17
C ASP A 69 3.20 0.66 -13.86
N THR A 70 1.99 0.71 -14.41
CA THR A 70 1.34 -0.26 -15.31
C THR A 70 1.82 -0.18 -16.76
N LYS A 71 2.87 0.60 -17.02
CA LYS A 71 3.57 0.78 -18.30
C LYS A 71 4.93 1.40 -18.03
N SER A 72 5.87 1.28 -18.98
CA SER A 72 7.11 2.06 -18.94
C SER A 72 6.89 3.52 -19.33
N GLY A 73 7.81 4.39 -18.95
CA GLY A 73 7.83 5.81 -19.35
C GLY A 73 8.10 6.07 -20.83
N SER A 74 8.19 5.03 -21.66
CA SER A 74 8.28 5.13 -23.13
C SER A 74 7.15 4.39 -23.85
N SER A 75 6.22 3.78 -23.11
CA SER A 75 5.00 3.23 -23.69
C SER A 75 3.98 4.34 -23.93
N LEU A 76 3.19 4.24 -25.00
CA LEU A 76 2.19 5.26 -25.35
C LEU A 76 1.11 5.40 -24.26
N CYS A 77 0.70 6.64 -23.98
CA CYS A 77 -0.35 6.98 -23.00
C CYS A 77 -1.75 7.10 -23.62
N THR A 78 -2.12 6.12 -24.45
CA THR A 78 -3.43 6.10 -25.14
C THR A 78 -4.59 5.76 -24.21
N ASP A 79 -5.80 6.16 -24.56
CA ASP A 79 -7.02 5.74 -23.84
C ASP A 79 -7.15 4.20 -23.82
N GLU A 80 -6.77 3.56 -24.93
CA GLU A 80 -6.74 2.10 -25.08
C GLU A 80 -5.79 1.41 -24.08
N SER A 81 -4.63 2.00 -23.78
CA SER A 81 -3.72 1.42 -22.78
C SER A 81 -4.32 1.44 -21.38
N TYR A 82 -4.99 2.53 -20.97
CA TYR A 82 -5.67 2.58 -19.67
C TYR A 82 -6.85 1.62 -19.60
N ARG A 83 -7.60 1.46 -20.71
CA ARG A 83 -8.68 0.48 -20.82
C ARG A 83 -8.17 -0.95 -20.61
N ARG A 84 -7.04 -1.31 -21.23
CA ARG A 84 -6.40 -2.62 -21.04
C ARG A 84 -5.87 -2.85 -19.63
N THR A 85 -5.36 -1.81 -18.98
CA THR A 85 -4.97 -1.89 -17.57
C THR A 85 -6.18 -2.21 -16.69
N LEU A 86 -7.32 -1.53 -16.91
CA LEU A 86 -8.56 -1.83 -16.19
C LEU A 86 -9.08 -3.25 -16.47
N GLU A 87 -8.97 -3.74 -17.71
CA GLU A 87 -9.29 -5.14 -18.04
C GLU A 87 -8.42 -6.12 -17.26
N SER A 88 -7.10 -5.88 -17.21
CA SER A 88 -6.20 -6.71 -16.41
C SER A 88 -6.55 -6.64 -14.92
N PHE A 89 -6.81 -5.45 -14.39
CA PHE A 89 -7.19 -5.26 -12.99
C PHE A 89 -8.50 -5.96 -12.63
N SER A 90 -9.46 -6.06 -13.55
CA SER A 90 -10.71 -6.79 -13.34
C SER A 90 -10.53 -8.30 -13.15
N ARG A 91 -9.36 -8.85 -13.48
CA ARG A 91 -9.04 -10.28 -13.33
C ARG A 91 -8.52 -10.66 -11.95
N PHE A 92 -8.18 -9.71 -11.08
CA PHE A 92 -7.94 -10.03 -9.67
C PHE A 92 -9.24 -10.56 -9.05
N SER A 93 -9.20 -11.70 -8.38
CA SER A 93 -10.39 -12.31 -7.77
C SER A 93 -10.70 -11.78 -6.36
N HIS A 94 -9.82 -10.93 -5.83
CA HIS A 94 -9.90 -10.28 -4.52
C HIS A 94 -9.80 -8.75 -4.71
N PRO A 95 -10.25 -7.95 -3.72
CA PRO A 95 -10.23 -6.49 -3.82
C PRO A 95 -8.86 -5.93 -4.19
N LEU A 96 -8.83 -5.00 -5.15
CA LEU A 96 -7.62 -4.32 -5.61
C LEU A 96 -7.68 -2.82 -5.25
N ILE A 97 -6.62 -2.32 -4.64
CA ILE A 97 -6.40 -0.88 -4.42
C ILE A 97 -5.28 -0.44 -5.37
N TYR A 98 -5.42 0.74 -5.95
CA TYR A 98 -4.47 1.27 -6.92
C TYR A 98 -4.09 2.71 -6.57
N THR A 99 -2.80 3.03 -6.62
CA THR A 99 -2.27 4.40 -6.69
C THR A 99 -1.43 4.53 -7.97
N PRO A 100 -1.53 5.63 -8.74
CA PRO A 100 -0.78 5.76 -9.98
C PRO A 100 0.70 6.06 -9.73
N GLY A 101 1.54 5.72 -10.70
CA GLY A 101 2.94 6.13 -10.80
C GLY A 101 3.14 7.27 -11.79
N ASP A 102 4.39 7.66 -12.03
CA ASP A 102 4.73 8.70 -13.01
C ASP A 102 4.51 8.25 -14.45
N ASN A 103 4.67 6.95 -14.73
CA ASN A 103 4.54 6.45 -16.08
C ASN A 103 3.11 6.56 -16.61
N GLU A 104 2.10 6.56 -15.75
CA GLU A 104 0.73 6.74 -16.21
C GLU A 104 0.40 8.17 -16.64
N TRP A 105 1.17 9.20 -16.26
CA TRP A 105 0.77 10.58 -16.60
C TRP A 105 1.91 11.58 -16.71
N THR A 106 2.80 11.71 -15.71
CA THR A 106 3.85 12.75 -15.77
C THR A 106 4.82 12.51 -16.92
N ASP A 107 5.10 11.24 -17.23
CA ASP A 107 5.98 10.82 -18.33
C ASP A 107 5.29 10.81 -19.70
N CYS A 108 3.98 11.02 -19.75
CA CYS A 108 3.24 11.00 -21.01
C CYS A 108 3.58 12.17 -21.94
N ASN A 109 4.22 13.22 -21.40
CA ASN A 109 4.75 14.35 -22.18
C ASN A 109 5.98 13.98 -23.03
N ARG A 110 6.59 12.82 -22.80
CA ARG A 110 7.76 12.37 -23.56
C ARG A 110 7.35 12.02 -24.98
N GLU A 111 8.23 12.29 -25.94
CA GLU A 111 8.00 11.97 -27.35
C GLU A 111 7.72 10.47 -27.56
N SER A 112 8.47 9.60 -26.88
CA SER A 112 8.25 8.14 -26.94
C SER A 112 6.91 7.71 -26.35
N ALA A 113 6.35 8.47 -25.42
CA ALA A 113 5.05 8.21 -24.80
C ALA A 113 3.87 8.87 -25.56
N GLY A 114 4.15 9.61 -26.64
CA GLY A 114 3.17 10.25 -27.51
C GLY A 114 2.94 11.75 -27.26
N SER A 115 3.77 12.41 -26.46
CA SER A 115 3.72 13.86 -26.21
C SER A 115 2.35 14.37 -25.72
N TRP A 116 1.68 13.59 -24.87
CA TRP A 116 0.40 13.95 -24.28
C TRP A 116 0.53 15.04 -23.21
N ASP A 117 -0.54 15.77 -22.95
CA ASP A 117 -0.65 16.62 -21.78
C ASP A 117 -0.77 15.76 -20.51
N ALA A 118 0.19 15.90 -19.59
CA ALA A 118 0.26 15.08 -18.38
C ALA A 118 -0.94 15.29 -17.44
N VAL A 119 -1.44 16.52 -17.30
CA VAL A 119 -2.55 16.85 -16.39
C VAL A 119 -3.88 16.34 -16.96
N GLU A 120 -4.03 16.37 -18.29
CA GLU A 120 -5.14 15.75 -18.96
C GLU A 120 -5.12 14.22 -18.79
N ARG A 121 -3.96 13.56 -18.95
CA ARG A 121 -3.82 12.11 -18.67
C ARG A 121 -4.13 11.77 -17.21
N LEU A 122 -3.69 12.59 -16.25
CA LEU A 122 -4.06 12.44 -14.84
C LEU A 122 -5.59 12.53 -14.64
N SER A 123 -6.24 13.47 -15.32
CA SER A 123 -7.70 13.61 -15.28
C SER A 123 -8.41 12.38 -15.84
N LEU A 124 -7.90 11.79 -16.93
CA LEU A 124 -8.40 10.54 -17.47
C LEU A 124 -8.27 9.37 -16.48
N ILE A 125 -7.13 9.25 -15.79
CA ILE A 125 -6.91 8.23 -14.76
C ILE A 125 -7.93 8.39 -13.63
N ARG A 126 -8.09 9.60 -13.09
CA ARG A 126 -9.06 9.91 -12.03
C ARG A 126 -10.48 9.50 -12.43
N ASN A 127 -10.91 9.86 -13.64
CA ASN A 127 -12.24 9.52 -14.15
C ASN A 127 -12.45 8.02 -14.45
N SER A 128 -11.37 7.28 -14.74
CA SER A 128 -11.47 5.90 -15.21
C SER A 128 -11.29 4.88 -14.08
N PHE A 129 -10.28 5.08 -13.22
CA PHE A 129 -9.89 4.15 -12.16
C PHE A 129 -10.56 4.44 -10.82
N TYR A 130 -11.11 5.64 -10.63
CA TYR A 130 -11.62 6.11 -9.34
C TYR A 130 -13.08 6.60 -9.44
N LYS A 131 -13.92 5.82 -10.15
CA LYS A 131 -15.33 6.17 -10.43
C LYS A 131 -16.21 6.28 -9.19
N ASP A 132 -15.89 5.51 -8.16
CA ASP A 132 -16.56 5.52 -6.86
C ASP A 132 -15.55 5.25 -5.73
N SER A 133 -16.00 5.22 -4.48
CA SER A 133 -15.19 4.99 -3.28
C SER A 133 -14.83 3.52 -3.04
N LYS A 134 -15.11 2.59 -3.95
CA LYS A 134 -14.87 1.15 -3.72
C LYS A 134 -13.53 0.70 -4.27
N THR A 135 -13.07 -0.45 -3.79
CA THR A 135 -11.94 -1.18 -4.37
C THR A 135 -12.21 -1.60 -5.82
N LEU A 136 -11.16 -1.63 -6.64
CA LEU A 136 -11.15 -2.26 -7.96
C LEU A 136 -11.09 -3.80 -7.85
N GLY A 137 -10.97 -4.47 -8.99
CA GLY A 137 -10.87 -5.92 -9.08
C GLY A 137 -12.19 -6.65 -8.85
N GLY A 138 -12.10 -7.96 -8.74
CA GLY A 138 -13.19 -8.86 -8.41
C GLY A 138 -13.30 -9.15 -6.91
N GLY A 139 -14.32 -9.90 -6.53
CA GLY A 139 -14.60 -10.28 -5.14
C GLY A 139 -15.53 -9.31 -4.42
N LYS A 140 -15.60 -9.42 -3.09
CA LYS A 140 -16.48 -8.58 -2.27
C LYS A 140 -15.82 -7.21 -2.06
N ALA A 141 -16.08 -6.30 -2.99
CA ALA A 141 -15.63 -4.91 -2.88
C ALA A 141 -16.08 -4.28 -1.55
N PHE A 142 -15.26 -3.39 -1.01
CA PHE A 142 -15.55 -2.62 0.19
C PHE A 142 -15.30 -1.13 -0.02
N GLU A 143 -15.92 -0.33 0.83
CA GLU A 143 -15.82 1.14 0.79
C GLU A 143 -14.48 1.61 1.36
N LEU A 144 -13.90 2.61 0.71
CA LEU A 144 -12.70 3.30 1.12
C LEU A 144 -13.08 4.74 1.48
N SER A 145 -12.52 5.27 2.56
CA SER A 145 -12.55 6.71 2.81
C SER A 145 -11.69 7.40 1.74
N VAL A 146 -12.19 8.45 1.11
CA VAL A 146 -11.52 9.13 -0.01
C VAL A 146 -11.28 10.59 0.36
N GLN A 147 -10.08 11.13 0.10
CA GLN A 147 -9.75 12.51 0.46
C GLN A 147 -10.72 13.52 -0.17
N SER A 148 -11.20 13.26 -1.39
CA SER A 148 -12.13 14.12 -2.12
C SER A 148 -13.49 14.32 -1.45
N THR A 149 -13.81 13.63 -0.35
CA THR A 149 -14.99 13.95 0.46
C THR A 149 -14.86 15.31 1.17
N ASP A 150 -13.63 15.78 1.40
CA ASP A 150 -13.37 17.16 1.80
C ASP A 150 -13.41 18.06 0.56
N PRO A 151 -14.33 19.04 0.48
CA PRO A 151 -14.44 19.92 -0.68
C PRO A 151 -13.17 20.70 -1.03
N ARG A 152 -12.27 20.93 -0.05
CA ARG A 152 -10.96 21.57 -0.28
C ARG A 152 -10.06 20.71 -1.19
N TRP A 153 -10.25 19.40 -1.16
CA TRP A 153 -9.43 18.39 -1.83
C TRP A 153 -10.23 17.59 -2.86
N ALA A 154 -11.27 18.19 -3.46
CA ALA A 154 -12.20 17.50 -4.35
C ALA A 154 -11.56 16.81 -5.58
N LEU A 155 -10.35 17.22 -5.98
CA LEU A 155 -9.62 16.60 -7.10
C LEU A 155 -8.87 15.30 -6.73
N PHE A 156 -8.68 15.01 -5.44
CA PHE A 156 -7.79 13.93 -4.97
C PHE A 156 -8.58 12.67 -4.63
N VAL A 157 -9.01 11.95 -5.67
CA VAL A 157 -9.84 10.73 -5.58
C VAL A 157 -9.03 9.44 -5.40
N GLU A 158 -7.74 9.53 -5.70
CA GLU A 158 -6.74 8.45 -5.62
C GLU A 158 -6.14 8.30 -4.21
N ASN A 159 -6.30 9.32 -3.35
CA ASN A 159 -5.91 9.31 -1.95
C ASN A 159 -7.03 8.66 -1.12
N ARG A 160 -6.78 7.43 -0.67
CA ARG A 160 -7.78 6.55 -0.07
C ARG A 160 -7.28 5.95 1.23
N MET A 161 -8.19 5.65 2.14
CA MET A 161 -7.90 5.08 3.47
C MET A 161 -8.92 4.00 3.83
N TRP A 162 -8.46 2.94 4.50
CA TRP A 162 -9.29 1.86 5.01
C TRP A 162 -8.67 1.23 6.25
N SER A 163 -9.44 0.39 6.94
CA SER A 163 -8.95 -0.37 8.09
C SER A 163 -9.29 -1.86 7.97
N LYS A 164 -8.44 -2.71 8.55
CA LYS A 164 -8.69 -4.14 8.69
C LYS A 164 -7.99 -4.66 9.95
N GLU A 165 -8.74 -5.39 10.77
CA GLU A 165 -8.30 -5.83 12.12
C GLU A 165 -7.67 -4.67 12.94
N GLY A 166 -8.27 -3.47 12.84
CA GLY A 166 -7.79 -2.26 13.52
C GLY A 166 -6.55 -1.60 12.92
N VAL A 167 -5.81 -2.24 12.01
CA VAL A 167 -4.68 -1.62 11.29
C VAL A 167 -5.23 -0.62 10.27
N VAL A 168 -4.61 0.56 10.18
CA VAL A 168 -4.96 1.60 9.19
C VAL A 168 -4.07 1.45 7.96
N PHE A 169 -4.65 1.66 6.79
CA PHE A 169 -3.99 1.60 5.49
C PHE A 169 -4.36 2.84 4.67
N ALA A 170 -3.41 3.42 3.93
CA ALA A 170 -3.72 4.55 3.06
C ALA A 170 -2.83 4.66 1.82
N THR A 171 -3.41 5.07 0.69
CA THR A 171 -2.67 5.55 -0.48
C THR A 171 -2.39 7.05 -0.36
N ILE A 172 -1.22 7.46 -0.82
CA ILE A 172 -0.84 8.88 -0.98
C ILE A 172 -0.21 9.05 -2.36
N HIS A 173 -0.76 9.96 -3.15
CA HIS A 173 -0.37 10.15 -4.54
C HIS A 173 0.98 10.87 -4.65
N ILE A 174 2.06 10.11 -4.47
CA ILE A 174 3.45 10.55 -4.63
C ILE A 174 4.08 9.69 -5.72
N VAL A 175 4.54 10.34 -6.79
CA VAL A 175 5.02 9.70 -8.02
C VAL A 175 6.51 9.98 -8.24
N GLY A 176 7.15 9.21 -9.12
CA GLY A 176 8.52 9.44 -9.53
C GLY A 176 8.69 10.77 -10.26
N SER A 177 9.74 10.89 -11.08
CA SER A 177 9.99 12.11 -11.85
C SER A 177 10.00 13.39 -10.99
N LYS A 178 10.67 13.31 -9.82
CA LYS A 178 10.75 14.39 -8.80
C LYS A 178 9.39 14.81 -8.26
N ASN A 179 8.45 13.88 -8.14
CA ASN A 179 7.07 14.14 -7.73
C ASN A 179 6.34 15.12 -8.66
N ASN A 180 6.68 15.11 -9.96
CA ASN A 180 6.25 16.10 -10.97
C ASN A 180 6.79 17.52 -10.78
N ARG A 181 7.76 17.76 -9.88
CA ARG A 181 8.38 19.08 -9.66
C ARG A 181 9.39 19.43 -10.77
N GLN A 182 8.90 19.58 -12.00
CA GLN A 182 9.71 19.73 -13.22
C GLN A 182 9.45 21.10 -13.87
N ALA A 183 10.33 22.07 -13.63
CA ALA A 183 10.14 23.46 -14.10
C ALA A 183 10.16 23.64 -15.63
N ASN A 184 10.69 22.66 -16.37
CA ASN A 184 10.73 22.66 -17.84
C ASN A 184 9.46 22.08 -18.49
N ILE A 185 8.52 21.57 -17.69
CA ILE A 185 7.25 21.02 -18.17
C ILE A 185 6.12 21.99 -17.77
N PRO A 186 5.37 22.55 -18.74
CA PRO A 186 4.26 23.46 -18.45
C PRO A 186 3.24 22.84 -17.48
N GLY A 187 2.86 23.59 -16.44
CA GLY A 187 1.83 23.17 -15.47
C GLY A 187 2.27 22.14 -14.43
N ALA A 188 3.46 21.54 -14.58
CA ALA A 188 3.91 20.46 -13.70
C ALA A 188 4.19 20.93 -12.27
N VAL A 189 4.78 22.12 -12.11
CA VAL A 189 5.07 22.68 -10.78
C VAL A 189 3.79 23.13 -10.07
N GLU A 190 2.84 23.73 -10.79
CA GLU A 190 1.55 24.15 -10.26
C GLU A 190 0.73 22.95 -9.79
N GLU A 191 0.67 21.88 -10.60
CA GLU A 191 0.07 20.60 -10.22
C GLU A 191 0.74 20.03 -8.96
N PHE A 192 2.08 19.97 -8.95
CA PHE A 192 2.84 19.44 -7.83
C PHE A 192 2.56 20.20 -6.54
N LEU A 193 2.58 21.53 -6.56
CA LEU A 193 2.37 22.35 -5.36
C LEU A 193 0.99 22.12 -4.76
N PHE A 194 -0.05 22.03 -5.58
CA PHE A 194 -1.41 21.78 -5.10
C PHE A 194 -1.56 20.35 -4.55
N ARG A 195 -0.98 19.36 -5.24
CA ARG A 195 -0.99 17.96 -4.77
C ARG A 195 -0.14 17.75 -3.53
N ASP A 196 1.00 18.42 -3.39
CA ASP A 196 1.85 18.34 -2.20
C ASP A 196 1.14 18.89 -0.96
N GLU A 197 0.38 19.98 -1.11
CA GLU A 197 -0.47 20.52 -0.04
C GLU A 197 -1.59 19.53 0.36
N ALA A 198 -2.28 18.97 -0.63
CA ALA A 198 -3.32 17.97 -0.39
C ALA A 198 -2.77 16.71 0.27
N ASN A 199 -1.66 16.17 -0.22
CA ASN A 199 -1.02 14.98 0.32
C ASN A 199 -0.54 15.19 1.75
N ALA A 200 -0.03 16.38 2.08
CA ALA A 200 0.35 16.70 3.44
C ALA A 200 -0.86 16.72 4.39
N ALA A 201 -1.97 17.33 3.99
CA ALA A 201 -3.21 17.30 4.77
C ALA A 201 -3.79 15.88 4.90
N TRP A 202 -3.67 15.07 3.85
CA TRP A 202 -4.11 13.68 3.87
C TRP A 202 -3.25 12.82 4.79
N LEU A 203 -1.92 12.95 4.74
CA LEU A 203 -1.02 12.25 5.63
C LEU A 203 -1.34 12.57 7.10
N ASP A 204 -1.65 13.83 7.41
CA ASP A 204 -2.08 14.19 8.76
C ASP A 204 -3.38 13.49 9.15
N THR A 205 -4.38 13.49 8.26
CA THR A 205 -5.67 12.81 8.47
C THR A 205 -5.50 11.31 8.72
N VAL A 206 -4.62 10.66 7.96
CA VAL A 206 -4.34 9.21 8.09
C VAL A 206 -3.72 8.88 9.44
N PHE A 207 -2.73 9.65 9.89
CA PHE A 207 -2.15 9.44 11.21
C PHE A 207 -3.11 9.82 12.33
N ASP A 208 -3.93 10.87 12.17
CA ASP A 208 -4.95 11.24 13.16
C ASP A 208 -6.00 10.12 13.33
N GLU A 209 -6.40 9.46 12.25
CA GLU A 209 -7.22 8.24 12.30
C GLU A 209 -6.51 7.13 13.04
N ALA A 210 -5.23 6.87 12.75
CA ALA A 210 -4.45 5.84 13.44
C ALA A 210 -4.31 6.12 14.95
N PHE A 211 -4.16 7.38 15.35
CA PHE A 211 -4.15 7.79 16.77
C PHE A 211 -5.53 7.62 17.41
N SER A 212 -6.58 8.14 16.78
CA SER A 212 -7.92 8.19 17.37
C SER A 212 -8.55 6.80 17.51
N SER A 213 -8.28 5.91 16.55
CA SER A 213 -8.68 4.51 16.57
C SER A 213 -7.77 3.62 17.43
N ASN A 214 -6.69 4.19 18.00
CA ASN A 214 -5.63 3.45 18.70
C ASN A 214 -5.08 2.28 17.86
N ALA A 215 -4.92 2.49 16.55
CA ALA A 215 -4.49 1.46 15.60
C ALA A 215 -3.19 0.79 16.08
N PRO A 216 -3.06 -0.55 15.95
CA PRO A 216 -1.84 -1.25 16.34
C PRO A 216 -0.68 -0.98 15.36
N ALA A 217 -0.98 -0.59 14.12
CA ALA A 217 0.00 -0.22 13.10
C ALA A 217 -0.64 0.61 11.97
N LEU A 218 0.20 1.17 11.11
CA LEU A 218 -0.20 1.91 9.91
C LEU A 218 0.62 1.45 8.69
N ALA A 219 -0.01 1.31 7.53
CA ALA A 219 0.68 1.11 6.26
C ALA A 219 0.30 2.21 5.24
N VAL A 220 1.31 2.81 4.61
CA VAL A 220 1.18 3.86 3.60
C VAL A 220 1.69 3.32 2.26
N PHE A 221 0.98 3.62 1.18
CA PHE A 221 1.29 3.19 -0.18
C PHE A 221 1.51 4.42 -1.08
N ILE A 222 2.68 4.47 -1.71
CA ILE A 222 3.05 5.50 -2.69
C ILE A 222 3.67 4.82 -3.92
N HIS A 223 3.87 5.52 -5.02
CA HIS A 223 4.65 4.96 -6.13
C HIS A 223 6.14 5.23 -5.97
N ALA A 224 6.53 6.50 -5.85
CA ALA A 224 7.93 6.94 -5.94
C ALA A 224 8.85 6.25 -4.92
N ASN A 225 10.15 6.21 -5.22
CA ASN A 225 11.17 6.04 -4.20
C ASN A 225 11.65 7.42 -3.71
N PRO A 226 11.16 7.92 -2.55
CA PRO A 226 11.58 9.22 -2.01
C PRO A 226 12.94 9.14 -1.29
N PHE A 227 13.47 7.93 -1.05
CA PHE A 227 14.71 7.74 -0.33
C PHE A 227 15.91 7.81 -1.27
N ARG A 228 17.05 8.22 -0.70
CA ARG A 228 18.34 8.23 -1.40
C ARG A 228 18.59 6.86 -2.03
N ASP A 229 18.81 6.81 -3.34
CA ASP A 229 19.35 5.60 -3.94
C ASP A 229 20.80 5.47 -3.41
N LEU A 230 21.16 4.32 -2.85
CA LEU A 230 22.41 4.09 -2.09
C LEU A 230 23.71 4.38 -2.90
N LYS A 231 23.58 4.76 -4.17
CA LYS A 231 24.65 5.02 -5.13
C LYS A 231 24.95 6.50 -5.36
N ASP A 232 24.12 7.42 -4.86
CA ASP A 232 24.23 8.84 -5.20
C ASP A 232 24.10 9.73 -3.96
N ASP A 233 25.16 10.44 -3.60
CA ASP A 233 25.26 11.37 -2.47
C ASP A 233 24.48 12.68 -2.70
N ARG A 234 23.51 12.70 -3.64
CA ARG A 234 22.64 13.86 -3.85
C ARG A 234 21.64 14.01 -2.70
N GLU A 235 21.37 15.27 -2.35
CA GLU A 235 20.33 15.61 -1.37
C GLU A 235 18.98 15.03 -1.77
N VAL A 236 18.11 14.77 -0.79
CA VAL A 236 16.71 14.39 -1.03
C VAL A 236 16.10 15.42 -1.98
N ASP A 237 15.48 14.96 -3.08
CA ASP A 237 14.87 15.90 -4.02
C ASP A 237 13.80 16.73 -3.29
N ALA A 238 13.79 18.04 -3.54
CA ALA A 238 12.87 18.95 -2.89
C ALA A 238 11.39 18.59 -3.12
N GLY A 239 11.07 17.83 -4.18
CA GLY A 239 9.73 17.28 -4.41
C GLY A 239 9.26 16.26 -3.36
N PHE A 240 10.17 15.68 -2.58
CA PHE A 240 9.86 14.69 -1.54
C PHE A 240 10.15 15.18 -0.12
N ALA A 241 10.82 16.32 0.03
CA ALA A 241 11.35 16.79 1.32
C ALA A 241 10.25 17.01 2.37
N ARG A 242 9.11 17.61 1.98
CA ARG A 242 7.97 17.83 2.90
C ARG A 242 7.39 16.51 3.37
N PHE A 243 7.07 15.61 2.44
CA PHE A 243 6.54 14.29 2.74
C PHE A 243 7.44 13.50 3.68
N LEU A 244 8.74 13.40 3.38
CA LEU A 244 9.67 12.64 4.22
C LEU A 244 9.83 13.24 5.62
N LYS A 245 9.85 14.57 5.73
CA LYS A 245 9.91 15.25 7.03
C LYS A 245 8.65 14.96 7.84
N GLN A 246 7.48 15.10 7.23
CA GLN A 246 6.21 14.88 7.90
C GLN A 246 6.04 13.40 8.29
N LEU A 247 6.28 12.47 7.37
CA LEU A 247 6.23 11.04 7.64
C LEU A 247 7.15 10.64 8.79
N ARG A 248 8.38 11.18 8.83
CA ARG A 248 9.30 10.95 9.95
C ARG A 248 8.70 11.39 11.28
N ASN A 249 8.29 12.65 11.37
CA ASN A 249 7.79 13.22 12.62
C ASN A 249 6.55 12.48 13.10
N ARG A 250 5.58 12.25 12.20
CA ARG A 250 4.35 11.53 12.51
C ARG A 250 4.61 10.07 12.91
N THR A 251 5.59 9.41 12.29
CA THR A 251 6.00 8.05 12.67
C THR A 251 6.59 8.00 14.07
N ILE A 252 7.49 8.95 14.41
CA ILE A 252 8.08 9.05 15.75
C ILE A 252 6.97 9.28 16.79
N ASP A 253 6.06 10.22 16.53
CA ASP A 253 4.95 10.53 17.44
C ASP A 253 3.98 9.35 17.61
N PHE A 254 3.73 8.58 16.54
CA PHE A 254 2.83 7.43 16.58
C PHE A 254 3.37 6.29 17.46
N GLY A 255 4.68 6.13 17.56
CA GLY A 255 5.34 5.18 18.46
C GLY A 255 5.05 3.69 18.20
N LYS A 256 4.26 3.37 17.17
CA LYS A 256 3.87 2.01 16.75
C LYS A 256 4.35 1.73 15.32
N PRO A 257 4.34 0.46 14.85
CA PRO A 257 4.84 0.11 13.52
C PRO A 257 4.19 0.89 12.37
N VAL A 258 5.03 1.47 11.51
CA VAL A 258 4.65 2.13 10.26
C VAL A 258 5.37 1.45 9.10
N LEU A 259 4.61 0.98 8.12
CA LEU A 259 5.13 0.42 6.87
C LEU A 259 4.90 1.41 5.72
N LEU A 260 5.94 1.70 4.93
CA LEU A 260 5.80 2.39 3.65
C LEU A 260 6.07 1.40 2.53
N VAL A 261 5.07 1.15 1.69
CA VAL A 261 5.17 0.30 0.51
C VAL A 261 5.25 1.17 -0.74
N HIS A 262 6.24 0.94 -1.60
CA HIS A 262 6.41 1.70 -2.85
C HIS A 262 7.10 0.88 -3.95
N GLY A 263 7.25 1.49 -5.14
CA GLY A 263 7.87 0.93 -6.33
C GLY A 263 9.02 1.82 -6.87
N ASP A 264 8.97 2.14 -8.16
CA ASP A 264 9.78 3.13 -8.91
C ASP A 264 11.22 2.67 -9.23
N SER A 265 11.99 2.14 -8.26
CA SER A 265 13.38 1.74 -8.54
C SER A 265 13.55 0.30 -9.05
N HIS A 266 12.44 -0.44 -9.22
CA HIS A 266 12.37 -1.80 -9.76
C HIS A 266 13.20 -2.85 -9.01
N TYR A 267 13.51 -2.63 -7.74
CA TYR A 267 14.35 -3.53 -6.96
C TYR A 267 13.72 -3.84 -5.61
N PHE A 268 13.53 -5.12 -5.31
CA PHE A 268 12.98 -5.53 -4.03
C PHE A 268 13.87 -5.10 -2.85
N ARG A 269 13.29 -4.36 -1.90
CA ARG A 269 13.95 -3.95 -0.64
C ARG A 269 12.99 -4.12 0.52
N PHE A 270 13.52 -4.53 1.67
CA PHE A 270 12.80 -4.52 2.94
C PHE A 270 13.77 -4.08 4.04
N ASP A 271 13.71 -2.81 4.42
CA ASP A 271 14.73 -2.16 5.26
C ASP A 271 14.19 -0.97 6.08
N LYS A 272 15.08 -0.29 6.81
CA LYS A 272 14.76 0.87 7.68
C LYS A 272 15.60 2.09 7.28
N PRO A 273 15.27 2.76 6.15
CA PRO A 273 16.11 3.82 5.59
C PRO A 273 15.89 5.18 6.25
N MET A 274 14.84 5.33 7.05
CA MET A 274 14.50 6.59 7.70
C MET A 274 15.36 6.82 8.93
N MET A 275 16.18 7.87 8.90
CA MET A 275 17.03 8.28 10.02
C MET A 275 16.35 9.38 10.86
N HIS A 276 16.68 9.43 12.14
CA HIS A 276 16.44 10.61 12.97
C HIS A 276 17.16 11.83 12.38
N GLU A 277 16.55 13.01 12.52
CA GLU A 277 17.07 14.25 11.94
C GLU A 277 18.49 14.55 12.43
N GLY A 278 19.39 14.95 11.51
CA GLY A 278 20.79 15.23 11.82
C GLY A 278 21.67 14.00 12.04
N THR A 279 21.14 12.78 11.97
CA THR A 279 21.90 11.54 12.19
C THR A 279 22.16 10.79 10.87
N LYS A 280 23.17 9.90 10.88
CA LYS A 280 23.49 9.01 9.74
C LYS A 280 23.34 7.51 10.05
N ARG A 281 23.16 7.14 11.32
CA ARG A 281 23.20 5.74 11.81
C ARG A 281 22.18 5.45 12.90
N ASP A 282 21.24 6.37 13.12
CA ASP A 282 20.18 6.24 14.11
C ASP A 282 18.85 6.20 13.38
N SER A 283 18.37 5.00 13.09
CA SER A 283 17.16 4.76 12.32
C SER A 283 15.92 4.92 13.18
N VAL A 284 14.85 5.50 12.63
CA VAL A 284 13.51 5.47 13.23
C VAL A 284 13.01 4.02 13.26
N GLU A 285 13.15 3.35 14.41
CA GLU A 285 13.04 1.89 14.49
C GLU A 285 11.62 1.36 14.21
N ASN A 286 10.58 2.16 14.48
CA ASN A 286 9.20 1.79 14.17
C ASN A 286 8.81 2.06 12.71
N PHE A 287 9.70 2.64 11.89
CA PHE A 287 9.51 2.77 10.45
C PHE A 287 10.11 1.58 9.69
N THR A 288 9.40 1.08 8.68
CA THR A 288 9.91 0.05 7.75
C THR A 288 9.53 0.42 6.32
N ARG A 289 10.45 0.27 5.38
CA ARG A 289 10.21 0.41 3.94
C ARG A 289 10.09 -0.97 3.29
N LEU A 290 9.14 -1.10 2.37
CA LEU A 290 9.01 -2.23 1.46
C LEU A 290 8.94 -1.71 0.02
N GLU A 291 9.99 -1.96 -0.75
CA GLU A 291 9.98 -1.71 -2.20
C GLU A 291 9.56 -3.00 -2.92
N VAL A 292 8.54 -2.92 -3.78
CA VAL A 292 8.06 -4.05 -4.58
C VAL A 292 9.05 -4.40 -5.70
N PHE A 293 8.84 -5.57 -6.33
CA PHE A 293 9.54 -5.86 -7.58
C PHE A 293 9.05 -4.97 -8.72
N GLY A 294 9.80 -4.89 -9.82
CA GLY A 294 9.41 -4.10 -10.98
C GLY A 294 10.18 -4.39 -12.26
N GLY A 295 9.71 -3.81 -13.35
CA GLY A 295 10.35 -3.89 -14.66
C GLY A 295 10.50 -5.35 -15.12
N THR A 296 11.74 -5.81 -15.29
CA THR A 296 11.98 -7.19 -15.74
C THR A 296 11.68 -8.25 -14.68
N ASN A 297 11.60 -7.87 -13.40
CA ASN A 297 11.30 -8.80 -12.30
C ASN A 297 9.80 -8.72 -11.97
N MET A 298 8.96 -9.45 -12.69
CA MET A 298 7.50 -9.42 -12.51
C MET A 298 7.05 -10.47 -11.50
N HIS A 299 7.06 -10.10 -10.23
CA HIS A 299 6.68 -10.93 -9.08
C HIS A 299 5.86 -10.10 -8.08
N ALA A 300 5.18 -10.77 -7.15
CA ALA A 300 4.42 -10.10 -6.11
C ALA A 300 5.08 -10.25 -4.74
N LEU A 301 4.61 -9.46 -3.77
CA LEU A 301 4.92 -9.64 -2.37
C LEU A 301 3.65 -10.02 -1.61
N ARG A 302 3.78 -10.97 -0.69
CA ARG A 302 2.80 -11.27 0.34
C ARG A 302 3.25 -10.58 1.62
N ILE A 303 2.37 -9.80 2.23
CA ILE A 303 2.61 -9.14 3.50
C ILE A 303 1.68 -9.77 4.52
N ASP A 304 2.27 -10.51 5.46
CA ASP A 304 1.55 -11.06 6.61
C ASP A 304 1.44 -9.96 7.68
N VAL A 305 0.23 -9.78 8.20
CA VAL A 305 -0.13 -8.86 9.29
C VAL A 305 -0.45 -9.73 10.50
N ASP A 306 0.39 -9.67 11.52
CA ASP A 306 0.29 -10.45 12.76
C ASP A 306 0.32 -9.51 13.96
N LEU A 307 -0.85 -9.26 14.56
CA LEU A 307 -0.99 -8.35 15.70
C LEU A 307 -0.35 -8.87 16.98
N SER A 308 0.03 -10.16 17.04
CA SER A 308 0.76 -10.72 18.16
C SER A 308 2.27 -10.43 18.09
N SER A 309 2.77 -10.03 16.92
CA SER A 309 4.15 -9.63 16.69
C SER A 309 4.36 -8.15 16.99
N SER A 310 5.47 -7.82 17.67
CA SER A 310 5.88 -6.42 17.91
C SER A 310 6.21 -5.65 16.62
N HIS A 311 6.43 -6.34 15.50
CA HIS A 311 6.70 -5.71 14.21
C HIS A 311 5.43 -5.54 13.35
N VAL A 312 4.36 -6.27 13.67
CA VAL A 312 3.08 -6.36 12.93
C VAL A 312 3.19 -6.84 11.49
N PHE A 313 4.08 -6.25 10.68
CA PHE A 313 4.25 -6.57 9.27
C PHE A 313 5.47 -7.46 9.03
N SER A 314 5.31 -8.49 8.20
CA SER A 314 6.41 -9.24 7.59
C SER A 314 6.15 -9.47 6.11
N ALA A 315 7.20 -9.52 5.29
CA ALA A 315 7.08 -9.65 3.84
C ALA A 315 7.72 -10.95 3.33
N LYS A 316 7.03 -11.62 2.40
CA LYS A 316 7.48 -12.81 1.69
C LYS A 316 7.41 -12.57 0.19
N GLN A 317 8.44 -13.00 -0.53
CA GLN A 317 8.45 -12.93 -1.98
C GLN A 317 7.54 -14.01 -2.55
N VAL A 318 6.63 -13.62 -3.42
CA VAL A 318 5.76 -14.52 -4.18
C VAL A 318 6.32 -14.60 -5.59
N ILE A 319 7.24 -15.55 -5.78
CA ILE A 319 7.94 -15.71 -7.06
C ILE A 319 7.04 -16.42 -8.07
N VAL A 320 6.83 -15.76 -9.20
CA VAL A 320 6.07 -16.31 -10.34
C VAL A 320 7.03 -17.13 -11.19
N GLU A 321 7.02 -18.45 -10.99
CA GLU A 321 7.94 -19.38 -11.66
C GLU A 321 7.88 -19.27 -13.19
N ALA A 322 6.68 -19.10 -13.76
CA ALA A 322 6.50 -18.93 -15.21
C ALA A 322 7.14 -17.65 -15.78
N ASN A 323 7.53 -16.69 -14.91
CA ASN A 323 8.16 -15.44 -15.30
C ASN A 323 9.69 -15.44 -15.06
N ARG A 324 10.27 -16.53 -14.53
CA ARG A 324 11.72 -16.66 -14.38
C ARG A 324 12.38 -16.76 -15.76
N LYS A 325 13.55 -16.14 -15.87
CA LYS A 325 14.43 -16.24 -17.04
C LYS A 325 15.35 -17.45 -16.90
#